data_AF-A0A395RRP9-F1
#
_entry.id   AF-A0A395RRP9-F1
#
_cell.length_a   1.000
_cell.length_b   1.000
_cell.length_c   1.000
_cell.angle_alpha   90.00
_cell.angle_beta   90.00
_cell.angle_gamma   90.00
#
_symmetry.space_group_name_H-M   'P 1'
#
loop_
_entity.id
_entity.type
_entity.pdbx_description
1 polymer ?
#
loop_
_entity_poly.entity_id
_entity_poly.type
_entity_poly.pdbx_seq_one_letter_code
_entity_poly.pdbx_strand_id
1 'polypeptide(L)'
;MTCGLRNEWLILSEISRRARLLVEATETAISLMPPSSDFSFGLDLLPAIQAMLIYQFMRLFSAGDIVQQTQAEADGKVLARWVNILQEQTQWSSNSSADGGRLDLSVWKDWVYVESTKRTLVFAEMLDGVYNYLRFGWYEPSVRMAKLSFTGKAAIWEAKTSAEWEQARVQQLWLEFDMSCFRDDIKAAFPDDVDELGIIILASYDGLDALKKWAGDDERLLEKWGLSSI
;
A
#
# COMPACT_ATOMS: atom_id res chain seq x y z
N MET A 1 4.84 -38.57 2.26
CA MET A 1 3.81 -37.50 2.38
C MET A 1 3.96 -36.61 3.63
N THR A 2 5.04 -36.69 4.43
CA THR A 2 5.15 -35.99 5.73
C THR A 2 5.99 -34.70 5.72
N CYS A 3 6.85 -34.49 4.71
CA CYS A 3 7.74 -33.32 4.65
C CYS A 3 6.99 -32.03 4.28
N GLY A 4 6.03 -32.11 3.35
CA GLY A 4 5.23 -30.94 2.91
C GLY A 4 4.44 -30.30 4.05
N LEU A 5 3.66 -31.10 4.79
CA LEU A 5 2.85 -30.63 5.92
C LEU A 5 3.71 -30.06 7.06
N ARG A 6 4.90 -30.62 7.29
CA ARG A 6 5.82 -30.11 8.32
C ARG A 6 6.42 -28.77 7.93
N ASN A 7 6.76 -28.58 6.66
CA ASN A 7 7.30 -27.32 6.15
C ASN A 7 6.23 -26.23 6.16
N GLU A 8 5.01 -26.55 5.74
CA GLU A 8 3.86 -25.66 5.77
C GLU A 8 3.59 -25.17 7.20
N TRP A 9 3.52 -26.08 8.18
CA TRP A 9 3.33 -25.71 9.57
C TRP A 9 4.46 -24.81 10.11
N LEU A 10 5.72 -25.09 9.73
CA LEU A 10 6.85 -24.28 10.17
C LEU A 10 6.75 -22.85 9.65
N ILE A 11 6.46 -22.68 8.35
CA ILE A 11 6.21 -21.38 7.72
C ILE A 11 5.04 -20.68 8.42
N LEU A 12 3.96 -21.44 8.63
CA LEU A 12 2.79 -21.16 9.45
C LEU A 12 3.13 -20.39 10.73
N SER A 13 3.84 -21.13 11.58
CA SER A 13 4.23 -20.71 12.92
C SER A 13 5.17 -19.51 12.91
N GLU A 14 6.08 -19.42 11.92
CA GLU A 14 7.04 -18.33 11.82
C GLU A 14 6.37 -17.01 11.41
N ILE A 15 5.42 -17.07 10.47
CA ILE A 15 4.59 -15.91 10.07
C ILE A 15 3.84 -15.37 11.30
N SER A 16 3.13 -16.23 12.04
CA SER A 16 2.41 -15.77 13.25
C SER A 16 3.35 -15.19 14.29
N ARG A 17 4.50 -15.84 14.51
CA ARG A 17 5.48 -15.42 15.51
C ARG A 17 6.03 -14.04 15.18
N ARG A 18 6.40 -13.79 13.93
CA ARG A 18 6.94 -12.49 13.50
C ARG A 18 5.88 -11.38 13.51
N ALA A 19 4.66 -11.67 13.06
CA ALA A 19 3.56 -10.72 13.13
C ALA A 19 3.27 -10.28 14.58
N ARG A 20 3.25 -11.23 15.52
CA ARG A 20 3.07 -10.94 16.94
C ARG A 20 4.19 -10.08 17.51
N LEU A 21 5.44 -10.42 17.21
CA LEU A 21 6.59 -9.64 17.67
C LEU A 21 6.59 -8.21 17.11
N LEU A 22 6.17 -8.05 15.85
CA LEU A 22 6.01 -6.73 15.25
C LEU A 22 4.97 -5.91 16.01
N VAL A 23 3.78 -6.49 16.27
CA VAL A 23 2.72 -5.83 17.04
C VAL A 23 3.20 -5.43 18.44
N GLU A 24 3.83 -6.35 19.17
CA GLU A 24 4.32 -6.10 20.53
C GLU A 24 5.39 -5.00 20.56
N ALA A 25 6.37 -5.05 19.66
CA ALA A 25 7.45 -4.07 19.60
C ALA A 25 6.92 -2.67 19.22
N THR A 26 6.05 -2.59 18.21
CA THR A 26 5.50 -1.32 17.74
C THR A 26 4.55 -0.70 18.77
N GLU A 27 3.65 -1.47 19.38
CA GLU A 27 2.76 -0.95 20.44
C GLU A 27 3.55 -0.50 21.67
N THR A 28 4.62 -1.23 22.04
CA THR A 28 5.52 -0.79 23.10
C THR A 28 6.17 0.54 22.73
N ALA A 29 6.69 0.69 21.51
CA ALA A 29 7.30 1.94 21.05
C ALA A 29 6.30 3.11 21.04
N ILE A 30 5.05 2.88 20.60
CA ILE A 30 3.97 3.87 20.67
C ILE A 30 3.69 4.27 22.12
N SER A 31 3.62 3.32 23.05
CA SER A 31 3.33 3.59 24.47
C SER A 31 4.43 4.38 25.20
N LEU A 32 5.67 4.26 24.73
CA LEU A 32 6.83 4.96 25.31
C LEU A 32 6.99 6.39 24.78
N MET A 33 6.23 6.79 23.76
CA MET A 33 6.30 8.17 23.24
C MET A 33 5.64 9.16 24.21
N PRO A 34 6.32 10.28 24.57
CA PRO A 34 5.74 11.31 25.41
C PRO A 34 4.58 12.02 24.70
N PRO A 35 3.49 12.36 25.39
CA PRO A 35 2.32 13.05 24.80
C PRO A 35 2.59 14.51 24.38
N SER A 36 3.77 15.05 24.67
CA SER A 36 4.11 16.48 24.54
C SER A 36 5.35 16.77 23.69
N SER A 37 5.82 15.82 22.88
CA SER A 37 6.91 16.08 21.94
C SER A 37 6.35 16.73 20.69
N ASP A 38 6.95 17.84 20.23
CA ASP A 38 6.72 18.36 18.89
C ASP A 38 6.77 17.20 17.89
N PHE A 39 5.69 17.03 17.12
CA PHE A 39 5.49 15.91 16.17
C PHE A 39 6.62 15.76 15.13
N SER A 40 7.58 16.69 15.08
CA SER A 40 8.82 16.61 14.29
C SER A 40 9.69 15.37 14.59
N PHE A 41 9.54 14.72 15.75
CA PHE A 41 10.22 13.46 16.07
C PHE A 41 9.24 12.32 16.40
N GLY A 42 8.10 12.26 15.70
CA GLY A 42 7.15 11.15 15.82
C GLY A 42 7.78 9.81 15.44
N LEU A 43 7.32 8.72 16.07
CA LEU A 43 7.68 7.36 15.68
C LEU A 43 7.24 7.15 14.23
N ASP A 44 8.20 6.89 13.33
CA ASP A 44 7.90 6.53 11.95
C ASP A 44 7.28 5.11 11.92
N LEU A 45 5.97 5.07 11.69
CA LEU A 45 5.22 3.83 11.61
C LEU A 45 5.20 3.24 10.19
N LEU A 46 5.72 3.93 9.18
CA LEU A 46 5.67 3.47 7.80
C LEU A 46 6.27 2.06 7.63
N PRO A 47 7.49 1.75 8.14
CA PRO A 47 8.05 0.40 8.00
C PRO A 47 7.23 -0.67 8.75
N ALA A 48 6.70 -0.32 9.92
CA ALA A 48 5.90 -1.23 10.72
C ALA A 48 4.57 -1.56 10.03
N ILE A 49 3.91 -0.57 9.43
CA ILE A 49 2.66 -0.72 8.67
C ILE A 49 2.92 -1.55 7.41
N GLN A 50 3.99 -1.25 6.65
CA GLN A 50 4.35 -2.02 5.45
C GLN A 50 4.60 -3.50 5.78
N ALA A 51 5.39 -3.77 6.82
CA ALA A 51 5.64 -5.14 7.27
C ALA A 51 4.34 -5.82 7.74
N MET A 52 3.48 -5.10 8.45
CA MET A 52 2.21 -5.62 8.94
C MET A 52 1.25 -5.95 7.81
N LEU A 53 1.18 -5.11 6.76
CA LEU A 53 0.39 -5.39 5.56
C LEU A 53 0.81 -6.71 4.92
N ILE A 54 2.12 -6.96 4.75
CA ILE A 54 2.62 -8.23 4.21
C ILE A 54 2.14 -9.41 5.08
N TYR A 55 2.28 -9.33 6.40
CA TYR A 55 1.79 -10.38 7.29
C TYR A 55 0.27 -10.54 7.26
N GLN A 56 -0.49 -9.46 7.07
CA GLN A 56 -1.93 -9.54 6.92
C GLN A 56 -2.32 -10.24 5.62
N PHE A 57 -1.70 -9.91 4.49
CA PHE A 57 -1.91 -10.61 3.22
C PHE A 57 -1.62 -12.12 3.36
N MET A 58 -0.48 -12.48 3.94
CA MET A 58 -0.12 -13.89 4.11
C MET A 58 -1.12 -14.66 4.98
N ARG A 59 -1.66 -14.04 6.04
CA ARG A 59 -2.54 -14.71 7.01
C ARG A 59 -4.01 -14.73 6.61
N LEU A 60 -4.52 -13.64 6.04
CA LEU A 60 -5.92 -13.53 5.59
C LEU A 60 -6.20 -14.45 4.39
N PHE A 61 -5.22 -14.65 3.52
CA PHE A 61 -5.35 -15.47 2.32
C PHE A 61 -4.63 -16.83 2.42
N SER A 62 -4.24 -17.25 3.62
CA SER A 62 -3.69 -18.59 3.85
C SER A 62 -4.77 -19.64 3.70
N ALA A 63 -4.59 -20.59 2.77
CA ALA A 63 -5.55 -21.66 2.55
C ALA A 63 -5.68 -22.55 3.79
N GLY A 64 -6.90 -22.71 4.30
CA GLY A 64 -7.23 -23.73 5.30
C GLY A 64 -6.83 -23.45 6.76
N ASP A 65 -6.24 -22.29 7.07
CA ASP A 65 -5.85 -21.94 8.45
C ASP A 65 -6.77 -20.86 9.06
N ILE A 66 -7.84 -21.33 9.69
CA ILE A 66 -8.82 -20.48 10.38
C ILE A 66 -8.16 -19.69 11.53
N VAL A 67 -7.15 -20.28 12.20
CA VAL A 67 -6.50 -19.64 13.35
C VAL A 67 -5.70 -18.42 12.90
N GLN A 68 -4.97 -18.53 11.78
CA GLN A 68 -4.26 -17.40 11.18
C GLN A 68 -5.23 -16.31 10.76
N GLN A 69 -6.32 -16.68 10.09
CA GLN A 69 -7.32 -15.74 9.64
C GLN A 69 -7.95 -14.98 10.83
N THR A 70 -8.35 -15.69 11.89
CA THR A 70 -8.92 -15.06 13.10
C THR A 70 -7.92 -14.13 13.79
N GLN A 71 -6.64 -14.51 13.87
CA GLN A 71 -5.63 -13.62 14.44
C GLN A 71 -5.38 -12.39 13.56
N ALA A 72 -5.36 -12.57 12.24
CA ALA A 72 -5.21 -11.49 11.27
C ALA A 72 -6.36 -10.48 11.36
N GLU A 73 -7.61 -10.97 11.48
CA GLU A 73 -8.79 -10.14 11.73
C GLU A 73 -8.68 -9.35 13.03
N ALA A 74 -8.22 -9.98 14.12
CA ALA A 74 -8.00 -9.29 15.40
C ALA A 74 -6.93 -8.19 15.27
N ASP A 75 -5.84 -8.51 14.59
CA ASP A 75 -4.74 -7.61 14.32
C ASP A 75 -5.11 -6.50 13.31
N GLY A 76 -6.19 -6.65 12.54
CA GLY A 76 -6.68 -5.62 11.62
C GLY A 76 -7.02 -4.31 12.34
N LYS A 77 -7.53 -4.41 13.58
CA LYS A 77 -7.80 -3.24 14.43
C LYS A 77 -6.51 -2.52 14.85
N VAL A 78 -5.43 -3.26 15.04
CA VAL A 78 -4.11 -2.70 15.37
C VAL A 78 -3.57 -1.94 14.17
N LEU A 79 -3.60 -2.56 12.99
CA LEU A 79 -3.17 -1.94 11.73
C LEU A 79 -3.97 -0.66 11.44
N ALA A 80 -5.29 -0.68 11.61
CA ALA A 80 -6.14 0.50 11.40
C ALA A 80 -5.74 1.67 12.33
N ARG A 81 -5.36 1.40 13.59
CA ARG A 81 -4.85 2.44 14.50
C ARG A 81 -3.51 3.01 14.01
N TRP A 82 -2.58 2.16 13.60
CA TRP A 82 -1.29 2.63 13.09
C TRP A 82 -1.45 3.49 11.84
N VAL A 83 -2.33 3.08 10.92
CA VAL A 83 -2.71 3.84 9.72
C VAL A 83 -3.27 5.22 10.08
N ASN A 84 -4.12 5.33 11.11
CA ASN A 84 -4.60 6.63 11.60
C ASN A 84 -3.47 7.53 12.07
N ILE A 85 -2.57 6.99 12.90
CA ILE A 85 -1.41 7.74 13.42
C ILE A 85 -0.54 8.24 12.27
N LEU A 86 -0.20 7.36 11.32
CA LEU A 86 0.63 7.72 10.16
C LEU A 86 -0.04 8.81 9.29
N GLN A 87 -1.35 8.72 9.09
CA GLN A 87 -2.08 9.71 8.32
C GLN A 87 -2.10 11.08 9.01
N GLU A 88 -2.33 11.12 10.32
CA GLU A 88 -2.29 12.36 11.10
C GLU A 88 -0.91 13.03 11.03
N GLN A 89 0.17 12.24 11.14
CA GLN A 89 1.54 12.71 10.96
C GLN A 89 1.77 13.32 9.56
N THR A 90 1.25 12.67 8.51
CA THR A 90 1.41 13.11 7.12
C THR A 90 0.63 14.41 6.82
N GLN A 91 -0.58 14.55 7.37
CA GLN A 91 -1.40 15.74 7.21
C GLN A 91 -0.81 16.95 7.95
N TRP A 92 -0.24 16.73 9.14
CA TRP A 92 0.46 17.76 9.91
C TRP A 92 1.65 18.35 9.14
N SER A 93 2.49 17.50 8.55
CA SER A 93 3.63 17.92 7.73
C SER A 93 3.21 18.73 6.49
N SER A 94 1.98 18.55 6.01
CA SER A 94 1.45 19.30 4.87
C SER A 94 0.88 20.68 5.24
N ASN A 95 0.38 20.87 6.47
CA ASN A 95 -0.36 22.05 6.91
C ASN A 95 0.46 23.07 7.75
N SER A 96 1.60 22.68 8.29
CA SER A 96 2.43 23.52 9.17
C SER A 96 3.42 24.39 8.37
N SER A 97 2.95 25.55 7.89
CA SER A 97 3.72 26.46 7.02
C SER A 97 4.77 27.33 7.73
N ALA A 98 5.09 27.09 9.00
CA ALA A 98 5.77 28.08 9.85
C ALA A 98 7.12 27.67 10.47
N ASP A 99 7.54 26.41 10.39
CA ASP A 99 8.81 25.99 11.01
C ASP A 99 9.57 24.97 10.14
N GLY A 100 10.90 25.01 10.21
CA GLY A 100 11.85 24.40 9.25
C GLY A 100 11.88 22.87 9.14
N GLY A 101 10.79 22.17 9.48
CA GLY A 101 10.64 20.71 9.40
C GLY A 101 9.87 20.20 8.18
N ARG A 102 9.63 21.03 7.16
CA ARG A 102 8.88 20.62 5.96
C ARG A 102 9.73 19.69 5.09
N LEU A 103 9.17 18.53 4.73
CA LEU A 103 9.74 17.68 3.68
C LEU A 103 9.75 18.46 2.36
N ASP A 104 10.91 18.52 1.72
CA ASP A 104 11.07 19.19 0.44
C ASP A 104 10.77 18.19 -0.67
N LEU A 105 9.57 18.23 -1.24
CA LEU A 105 9.18 17.33 -2.34
C LEU A 105 9.99 17.55 -3.62
N SER A 106 10.86 18.58 -3.69
CA SER A 106 11.88 18.69 -4.74
C SER A 106 13.13 17.85 -4.48
N VAL A 107 13.30 17.36 -3.25
CA VAL A 107 14.32 16.38 -2.86
C VAL A 107 13.76 14.98 -3.04
N TRP A 108 14.41 14.18 -3.88
CA TRP A 108 13.95 12.84 -4.23
C TRP A 108 13.67 11.94 -3.02
N LYS A 109 14.52 11.98 -1.98
CA LYS A 109 14.32 11.15 -0.76
C LYS A 109 13.05 11.50 0.01
N ASP A 110 12.78 12.79 0.17
CA ASP A 110 11.61 13.29 0.86
C ASP A 110 10.34 12.96 0.06
N TRP A 111 10.41 13.11 -1.27
CA TRP A 111 9.35 12.65 -2.16
C TRP A 111 9.11 11.14 -2.05
N VAL A 112 10.15 10.30 -2.09
CA VAL A 112 10.02 8.84 -1.95
C VAL A 112 9.34 8.47 -0.64
N TYR A 113 9.69 9.15 0.46
CA TYR A 113 9.06 8.90 1.76
C TYR A 113 7.57 9.24 1.76
N VAL A 114 7.21 10.42 1.25
CA VAL A 114 5.80 10.87 1.17
C VAL A 114 4.99 9.97 0.23
N GLU A 115 5.55 9.65 -0.94
CA GLU A 115 4.91 8.78 -1.92
C GLU A 115 4.75 7.35 -1.38
N SER A 116 5.76 6.81 -0.68
CA SER A 116 5.67 5.51 -0.01
C SER A 116 4.58 5.50 1.06
N THR A 117 4.41 6.61 1.77
CA THR A 117 3.34 6.79 2.75
C THR A 117 1.97 6.78 2.08
N LYS A 118 1.76 7.59 1.04
CA LYS A 118 0.54 7.62 0.23
C LYS A 118 0.16 6.23 -0.28
N ARG A 119 1.10 5.53 -0.93
CA ARG A 119 0.91 4.18 -1.47
C ARG A 119 0.57 3.16 -0.38
N THR A 120 1.22 3.25 0.77
CA THR A 120 0.95 2.37 1.92
C THR A 120 -0.47 2.59 2.48
N LEU A 121 -0.93 3.84 2.58
CA LEU A 121 -2.30 4.15 3.00
C LEU A 121 -3.33 3.60 2.01
N VAL A 122 -3.10 3.76 0.70
CA VAL A 122 -3.97 3.19 -0.35
C VAL A 122 -4.02 1.67 -0.23
N PHE A 123 -2.87 1.03 -0.06
CA PHE A 123 -2.79 -0.43 0.04
C PHE A 123 -3.47 -0.98 1.28
N ALA A 124 -3.40 -0.27 2.42
CA ALA A 124 -4.09 -0.65 3.65
C ALA A 124 -5.62 -0.62 3.49
N GLU A 125 -6.15 0.45 2.89
CA GLU A 125 -7.59 0.57 2.62
C GLU A 125 -8.05 -0.44 1.56
N MET A 126 -7.20 -0.73 0.56
CA MET A 126 -7.50 -1.73 -0.46
C MET A 126 -7.56 -3.15 0.13
N LEU A 127 -6.61 -3.51 1.00
CA LEU A 127 -6.61 -4.82 1.67
C LEU A 127 -7.87 -5.02 2.50
N ASP A 128 -8.26 -4.02 3.31
CA ASP A 128 -9.48 -4.08 4.11
C ASP A 128 -10.73 -4.23 3.22
N GLY A 129 -10.83 -3.42 2.14
CA GLY A 129 -11.94 -3.48 1.20
C GLY A 129 -12.05 -4.83 0.49
N VAL A 130 -10.95 -5.36 -0.06
CA VAL A 130 -10.91 -6.66 -0.74
C VAL A 130 -11.24 -7.79 0.24
N TYR A 131 -10.68 -7.77 1.44
CA TYR A 131 -10.96 -8.79 2.45
C TYR A 131 -12.44 -8.80 2.85
N ASN A 132 -13.00 -7.63 3.18
CA ASN A 132 -14.41 -7.51 3.58
C ASN A 132 -15.35 -7.93 2.45
N TYR A 133 -15.05 -7.54 1.20
CA TYR A 133 -15.81 -7.98 0.04
C TYR A 133 -15.81 -9.51 -0.11
N LEU A 134 -14.63 -10.14 -0.05
CA LEU A 134 -14.51 -11.60 -0.17
C LEU A 134 -15.15 -12.34 1.00
N ARG A 135 -15.08 -11.78 2.21
CA ARG A 135 -15.60 -12.40 3.43
C ARG A 135 -17.11 -12.29 3.58
N PHE A 136 -17.68 -11.12 3.24
CA PHE A 136 -19.08 -10.80 3.53
C PHE A 136 -19.94 -10.59 2.27
N GLY A 137 -19.32 -10.55 1.08
CA GLY A 137 -20.00 -10.31 -0.20
C GLY A 137 -20.27 -8.83 -0.49
N TRP A 138 -19.85 -7.93 0.39
CA TRP A 138 -19.98 -6.48 0.23
C TRP A 138 -18.83 -5.77 0.93
N TYR A 139 -18.52 -4.56 0.47
CA TYR A 139 -17.62 -3.63 1.16
C TYR A 139 -18.29 -2.26 1.22
N GLU A 140 -18.04 -1.50 2.28
CA GLU A 140 -18.45 -0.12 2.37
C GLU A 140 -17.28 0.79 1.95
N PRO A 141 -17.43 1.65 0.93
CA PRO A 141 -16.37 2.55 0.51
C PRO A 141 -15.93 3.47 1.65
N SER A 142 -14.65 3.39 2.02
CA SER A 142 -14.08 4.25 3.05
C SER A 142 -13.97 5.70 2.57
N VAL A 143 -14.44 6.64 3.40
CA VAL A 143 -14.25 8.08 3.18
C VAL A 143 -12.76 8.45 3.16
N ARG A 144 -11.91 7.66 3.84
CA ARG A 144 -10.46 7.85 3.80
C ARG A 144 -9.94 7.52 2.40
N MET A 145 -10.31 6.37 1.85
CA MET A 145 -9.87 5.93 0.53
C MET A 145 -10.12 7.01 -0.52
N ALA A 146 -11.32 7.61 -0.56
CA ALA A 146 -11.67 8.66 -1.52
C ALA A 146 -10.83 9.95 -1.41
N LYS A 147 -10.07 10.16 -0.32
CA LYS A 147 -9.20 11.33 -0.12
C LYS A 147 -7.73 11.03 -0.39
N LEU A 148 -7.39 9.79 -0.72
CA LEU A 148 -6.03 9.40 -1.01
C LEU A 148 -5.69 9.68 -2.47
N SER A 149 -4.41 9.94 -2.72
CA SER A 149 -3.85 10.02 -4.06
C SER A 149 -2.47 9.39 -4.07
N PHE A 150 -1.97 9.03 -5.26
CA PHE A 150 -0.60 8.58 -5.44
C PHE A 150 -0.10 8.90 -6.85
N THR A 151 1.22 8.98 -7.01
CA THR A 151 1.86 9.22 -8.31
C THR A 151 1.79 7.93 -9.12
N GLY A 152 1.02 7.90 -10.21
CA GLY A 152 0.79 6.72 -11.04
C GLY A 152 1.82 6.47 -12.14
N LYS A 153 2.72 7.43 -12.39
CA LYS A 153 3.68 7.38 -13.49
C LYS A 153 4.83 6.42 -13.18
N ALA A 154 4.91 5.30 -13.92
CA ALA A 154 5.92 4.26 -13.74
C ALA A 154 7.36 4.83 -13.77
N ALA A 155 7.69 5.66 -14.76
CA ALA A 155 9.02 6.25 -14.90
C ALA A 155 9.46 7.11 -13.70
N ILE A 156 8.51 7.73 -12.98
CA ILE A 156 8.81 8.56 -11.80
C ILE A 156 9.00 7.67 -10.57
N TRP A 157 8.13 6.67 -10.39
CA TRP A 157 8.20 5.74 -9.26
C TRP A 157 9.39 4.79 -9.34
N GLU A 158 9.71 4.28 -10.53
CA GLU A 158 10.77 3.28 -10.74
C GLU A 158 12.19 3.87 -10.80
N ALA A 159 12.31 5.20 -10.72
CA ALA A 159 13.60 5.87 -10.70
C ALA A 159 14.46 5.37 -9.53
N LYS A 160 15.69 4.92 -9.81
CA LYS A 160 16.62 4.33 -8.82
C LYS A 160 17.61 5.33 -8.27
N THR A 161 17.67 6.51 -8.88
CA THR A 161 18.56 7.60 -8.46
C THR A 161 17.84 8.93 -8.51
N SER A 162 18.34 9.90 -7.74
CA SER A 162 17.82 11.27 -7.77
C SER A 162 17.92 11.92 -9.15
N ALA A 163 18.91 11.54 -9.96
CA ALA A 163 19.10 12.06 -11.31
C ALA A 163 18.06 11.49 -12.28
N GLU A 164 17.81 10.18 -12.23
CA GLU A 164 16.73 9.54 -12.99
C GLU A 164 15.37 10.11 -12.64
N TRP A 165 15.10 10.34 -11.35
CA TRP A 165 13.85 10.91 -10.88
C TRP A 165 13.63 12.33 -11.38
N GLU A 166 14.64 13.20 -11.26
CA GLU A 166 14.54 14.58 -11.76
C GLU A 166 14.38 14.61 -13.28
N GLN A 167 15.11 13.73 -14.00
CA GLN A 167 14.93 13.59 -15.44
C GLN A 167 13.51 13.15 -15.81
N ALA A 168 12.98 12.12 -15.14
CA ALA A 168 11.63 11.63 -15.38
C ALA A 168 10.59 12.72 -15.07
N ARG A 169 10.75 13.45 -13.97
CA ARG A 169 9.88 14.56 -13.56
C ARG A 169 9.85 15.71 -14.57
N VAL A 170 10.96 15.99 -15.25
CA VAL A 170 11.05 17.05 -16.27
C VAL A 170 10.52 16.58 -17.63
N GLN A 171 10.77 15.32 -18.00
CA GLN A 171 10.48 14.79 -19.33
C GLN A 171 9.06 14.21 -19.47
N GLN A 172 8.47 13.78 -18.36
CA GLN A 172 7.20 13.07 -18.35
C GLN A 172 6.07 13.97 -17.86
N LEU A 173 4.87 13.76 -18.38
CA LEU A 173 3.67 14.35 -17.80
C LEU A 173 3.43 13.72 -16.43
N TRP A 174 3.25 14.58 -15.42
CA TRP A 174 2.90 14.15 -14.07
C TRP A 174 1.53 13.47 -14.10
N LEU A 175 1.50 12.20 -13.72
CA LEU A 175 0.28 11.42 -13.58
C LEU A 175 0.07 11.15 -12.09
N GLU A 176 -0.91 11.81 -11.50
CA GLU A 176 -1.38 11.56 -10.14
C GLU A 176 -2.77 10.97 -10.22
N PHE A 177 -2.98 9.85 -9.54
CA PHE A 177 -4.28 9.20 -9.42
C PHE A 177 -4.95 9.69 -8.14
N ASP A 178 -6.13 10.29 -8.26
CA ASP A 178 -7.00 10.60 -7.13
C ASP A 178 -8.00 9.47 -6.96
N MET A 179 -8.06 8.87 -5.76
CA MET A 179 -8.91 7.72 -5.52
C MET A 179 -10.42 8.01 -5.66
N SER A 180 -10.84 9.28 -5.60
CA SER A 180 -12.23 9.69 -5.86
C SER A 180 -12.62 9.60 -7.33
N CYS A 181 -11.68 9.78 -8.26
CA CYS A 181 -11.89 9.70 -9.71
C CYS A 181 -10.98 8.69 -10.41
N PHE A 182 -10.37 7.76 -9.66
CA PHE A 182 -9.37 6.79 -10.14
C PHE A 182 -9.78 6.09 -11.45
N ARG A 183 -11.04 5.68 -11.54
CA ARG A 183 -11.58 4.97 -12.71
C ARG A 183 -11.48 5.81 -13.98
N ASP A 184 -11.69 7.11 -13.88
CA ASP A 184 -11.64 8.01 -15.03
C ASP A 184 -10.19 8.38 -15.35
N ASP A 185 -9.38 8.63 -14.30
CA ASP A 185 -7.95 8.93 -14.45
C ASP A 185 -7.19 7.78 -15.13
N ILE A 186 -7.42 6.53 -14.71
CA ILE A 186 -6.72 5.37 -15.27
C ILE A 186 -7.14 5.08 -16.71
N LYS A 187 -8.41 5.31 -17.06
CA LYS A 187 -8.88 5.14 -18.44
C LYS A 187 -8.27 6.17 -19.40
N ALA A 188 -7.92 7.35 -18.89
CA ALA A 188 -7.27 8.39 -19.67
C ALA A 188 -5.74 8.17 -19.79
N ALA A 189 -5.16 7.34 -18.93
CA ALA A 189 -3.73 7.04 -18.93
C ALA A 189 -3.35 6.02 -20.02
N PHE A 190 -2.11 6.12 -20.51
CA PHE A 190 -1.54 5.10 -21.38
C PHE A 190 -1.11 3.88 -20.55
N PRO A 191 -1.46 2.65 -20.95
CA PRO A 191 -1.10 1.43 -20.22
C PRO A 191 0.39 1.30 -19.86
N ASP A 192 1.29 1.66 -20.77
CA ASP A 192 2.76 1.63 -20.56
C ASP A 192 3.26 2.63 -19.50
N ASP A 193 2.49 3.68 -19.25
CA ASP A 193 2.89 4.76 -18.34
C ASP A 193 2.49 4.49 -16.89
N VAL A 194 1.61 3.51 -16.66
CA VAL A 194 1.01 3.23 -15.35
C VAL A 194 1.86 2.24 -14.57
N ASP A 195 2.16 2.59 -13.32
CA ASP A 195 2.90 1.71 -12.41
C ASP A 195 2.06 0.54 -11.87
N GLU A 196 2.73 -0.47 -11.33
CA GLU A 196 2.11 -1.73 -10.87
C GLU A 196 0.98 -1.53 -9.85
N LEU A 197 1.05 -0.50 -8.98
CA LEU A 197 -0.02 -0.24 -8.02
C LEU A 197 -1.33 0.15 -8.72
N GLY A 198 -1.25 0.99 -9.76
CA GLY A 198 -2.42 1.34 -10.57
C GLY A 198 -3.02 0.12 -11.26
N ILE A 199 -2.18 -0.78 -11.78
CA ILE A 199 -2.61 -2.04 -12.40
C ILE A 199 -3.31 -2.95 -11.39
N ILE A 200 -2.75 -3.09 -10.19
CA ILE A 200 -3.34 -3.91 -9.11
C ILE A 200 -4.70 -3.36 -8.68
N ILE A 201 -4.84 -2.04 -8.52
CA ILE A 201 -6.10 -1.41 -8.14
C ILE A 201 -7.15 -1.62 -9.25
N LEU A 202 -6.78 -1.43 -10.52
CA LEU A 202 -7.69 -1.67 -11.65
C LEU A 202 -8.17 -3.12 -11.69
N ALA A 203 -7.25 -4.08 -11.57
CA ALA A 203 -7.58 -5.50 -11.52
C ALA A 203 -8.49 -5.85 -10.34
N SER A 204 -8.24 -5.22 -9.18
CA SER A 204 -9.00 -5.49 -7.95
C SER A 204 -10.43 -4.92 -8.00
N TYR A 205 -10.62 -3.75 -8.60
CA TYR A 205 -11.91 -3.06 -8.64
C TYR A 205 -12.76 -3.43 -9.85
N ASP A 206 -12.12 -3.61 -11.02
CA ASP A 206 -12.82 -3.81 -12.29
C ASP A 206 -12.65 -5.23 -12.86
N GLY A 207 -11.77 -6.03 -12.26
CA GLY A 207 -11.48 -7.38 -12.68
C GLY A 207 -10.48 -7.48 -13.82
N LEU A 208 -10.00 -8.71 -14.05
CA LEU A 208 -8.98 -9.01 -15.06
C LEU A 208 -9.50 -8.80 -16.50
N ASP A 209 -10.80 -8.98 -16.74
CA ASP A 209 -11.40 -8.74 -18.06
C ASP A 209 -11.36 -7.26 -18.44
N ALA A 210 -11.61 -6.38 -17.47
CA ALA A 210 -11.50 -4.94 -17.68
C ALA A 210 -10.05 -4.51 -17.91
N LEU A 211 -9.12 -5.07 -17.14
CA LEU A 211 -7.68 -4.85 -17.34
C LEU A 211 -7.23 -5.31 -18.74
N LYS A 212 -7.64 -6.51 -19.17
CA LYS A 212 -7.35 -7.05 -20.50
C LYS A 212 -7.93 -6.16 -21.61
N LYS A 213 -9.18 -5.72 -21.46
CA LYS A 213 -9.82 -4.80 -22.42
C LYS A 213 -9.09 -3.46 -22.49
N TRP A 214 -8.60 -2.95 -21.36
CA TRP A 214 -7.86 -1.69 -21.30
C TRP A 214 -6.44 -1.82 -21.89
N ALA A 215 -5.77 -2.96 -21.69
CA ALA A 215 -4.50 -3.29 -22.34
C ALA A 215 -4.63 -3.38 -23.87
N GLY A 216 -5.81 -3.75 -24.37
CA GLY A 216 -6.04 -3.98 -25.79
C GLY A 216 -5.32 -5.22 -26.30
N ASP A 217 -4.80 -5.14 -27.53
CA ASP A 217 -4.09 -6.24 -28.20
C ASP A 217 -2.56 -6.19 -27.98
N ASP A 218 -2.07 -5.44 -26.99
CA ASP A 218 -0.64 -5.38 -26.68
C ASP A 218 -0.16 -6.66 -25.98
N GLU A 219 0.39 -7.59 -26.77
CA GLU A 219 0.91 -8.87 -26.27
C GLU A 219 1.96 -8.70 -25.16
N ARG A 220 2.78 -7.64 -25.19
CA ARG A 220 3.83 -7.44 -24.18
C ARG A 220 3.22 -7.11 -22.83
N LEU A 221 2.20 -6.26 -22.80
CA LEU A 221 1.49 -5.90 -21.58
C LEU A 221 0.68 -7.07 -21.03
N LEU A 222 0.02 -7.83 -21.91
CA LEU A 222 -0.70 -9.03 -21.52
C LEU A 222 0.22 -10.08 -20.93
N GLU A 223 1.42 -10.29 -21.50
CA GLU A 223 2.43 -11.18 -20.92
C GLU A 223 2.97 -10.64 -19.59
N LYS A 224 3.33 -9.35 -19.52
CA LYS A 224 3.83 -8.70 -18.30
C LYS A 224 2.87 -8.87 -17.12
N TRP A 225 1.56 -8.81 -17.39
CA TRP A 225 0.52 -8.90 -16.37
C TRP A 225 -0.08 -10.31 -16.21
N GLY A 226 0.44 -11.32 -16.92
CA GLY A 226 -0.02 -12.70 -16.82
C GLY A 226 -1.45 -12.93 -17.34
N LEU A 227 -1.90 -12.12 -18.30
CA LEU A 227 -3.22 -12.17 -18.93
C LEU A 227 -3.22 -12.90 -20.29
N SER A 228 -2.05 -13.28 -20.79
CA SER A 228 -1.93 -14.15 -21.95
C SER A 228 -2.50 -15.54 -21.62
N SER A 229 -3.37 -16.05 -22.49
CA SER A 229 -3.89 -17.41 -22.35
C SER A 229 -2.73 -18.40 -22.52
N ILE A 230 -2.50 -19.23 -21.50
CA ILE A 230 -1.62 -20.42 -21.59
C ILE A 230 -2.21 -21.42 -22.59
#